data_AF-A0A511DL69-F1
#
_entry.id   AF-A0A511DL69-F1
#
_cell.length_a   1.000
_cell.length_b   1.000
_cell.length_c   1.000
_cell.angle_alpha   90.00
_cell.angle_beta   90.00
_cell.angle_gamma   90.00
#
_symmetry.space_group_name_H-M   'P 1'
#
loop_
_entity.id
_entity.type
_entity.pdbx_description
1 polymer ?
#
loop_
_entity_poly.entity_id
_entity_poly.type
_entity_poly.pdbx_seq_one_letter_code
_entity_poly.pdbx_strand_id
1 'polypeptide(L)'
;MINGRGTHELSSTPLTGYKIATPMISAGGERTAFTGVGAGRKHVYLASDTAICINDARHAVPNAVCKCGFYCLHTLNAARDLTCAPENRGTVLLEVAVSGRYRRYEQGLRFEHQRVRKVWTGRCECGRAAEVFTDSGDGVMGWRQLSPCCASCAAGKPVLPLPTFAQLTGQDGVVAAVDRQPLRHFCSQSGLFFTDDRVVAEGNLPGRDPLLDAELAVVNARLDELQRQLSRLLDCE
;
A
#
# COMPACT_ATOMS: atom_id res chain seq x y z
N MET A 1 -19.27 38.77 -4.62
CA MET A 1 -19.27 37.58 -5.50
C MET A 1 -17.94 37.54 -6.25
N ILE A 2 -16.95 36.81 -5.75
CA ILE A 2 -15.64 36.69 -6.42
C ILE A 2 -15.67 35.37 -7.19
N ASN A 3 -15.97 35.46 -8.48
CA ASN A 3 -15.91 34.35 -9.43
C ASN A 3 -14.43 34.07 -9.75
N GLY A 4 -13.73 33.41 -8.84
CA GLY A 4 -12.44 32.82 -9.14
C GLY A 4 -12.65 31.59 -10.03
N ARG A 5 -12.68 31.79 -11.35
CA ARG A 5 -12.45 30.70 -12.31
C ARG A 5 -11.03 30.19 -12.06
N GLY A 6 -10.87 29.28 -11.11
CA GLY A 6 -9.63 28.52 -10.96
C GLY A 6 -9.36 27.83 -12.28
N THR A 7 -8.16 27.98 -12.82
CA THR A 7 -7.73 27.29 -14.03
C THR A 7 -7.88 25.80 -13.78
N HIS A 8 -8.89 25.18 -14.38
CA HIS A 8 -9.10 23.74 -14.33
C HIS A 8 -8.35 23.15 -15.51
N GLU A 9 -7.47 22.20 -15.24
CA GLU A 9 -6.87 21.43 -16.30
C GLU A 9 -7.87 20.34 -16.74
N LEU A 10 -8.07 20.20 -18.04
CA LEU A 10 -8.89 19.14 -18.64
C LEU A 10 -7.99 18.28 -19.51
N SER A 11 -8.18 16.96 -19.45
CA SER A 11 -7.50 16.02 -20.34
C SER A 11 -8.53 15.24 -21.17
N SER A 12 -8.41 15.33 -22.49
CA SER A 12 -9.20 14.51 -23.43
C SER A 12 -8.68 13.08 -23.54
N THR A 13 -7.39 12.87 -23.28
CA THR A 13 -6.77 11.54 -23.19
C THR A 13 -6.59 11.11 -21.74
N PRO A 14 -6.92 9.86 -21.37
CA PRO A 14 -6.73 9.41 -19.99
C PRO A 14 -5.25 9.44 -19.57
N LEU A 15 -4.95 10.08 -18.44
CA LEU A 15 -3.62 10.06 -17.82
C LEU A 15 -3.47 8.80 -16.96
N THR A 16 -2.24 8.29 -16.84
CA THR A 16 -1.96 7.18 -15.93
C THR A 16 -1.65 7.70 -14.52
N GLY A 17 -2.21 7.05 -13.51
CA GLY A 17 -1.87 7.30 -12.12
C GLY A 17 -1.90 6.03 -11.28
N TYR A 18 -1.34 6.11 -10.08
CA TYR A 18 -1.23 4.99 -9.14
C TYR A 18 -1.78 5.37 -7.77
N LYS A 19 -2.52 4.47 -7.11
CA LYS A 19 -3.03 4.73 -5.75
C LYS A 19 -3.20 3.45 -4.97
N ILE A 20 -3.42 3.55 -3.67
CA ILE A 20 -3.84 2.41 -2.85
C ILE A 20 -5.32 2.53 -2.48
N ALA A 21 -5.97 1.40 -2.29
CA ALA A 21 -7.38 1.33 -1.92
C ALA A 21 -7.69 0.08 -1.12
N THR A 22 -8.73 0.13 -0.30
CA THR A 22 -9.24 -1.06 0.37
C THR A 22 -10.19 -1.79 -0.57
N PRO A 23 -9.97 -3.07 -0.91
CA PRO A 23 -10.85 -3.83 -1.78
C PRO A 23 -12.13 -4.23 -1.06
N MET A 24 -13.25 -4.19 -1.79
CA MET A 24 -14.59 -4.47 -1.25
C MET A 24 -15.36 -5.44 -2.15
N ILE A 25 -16.36 -6.12 -1.60
CA ILE A 25 -17.38 -6.88 -2.33
C ILE A 25 -18.78 -6.51 -1.83
N SER A 26 -19.78 -6.49 -2.72
CA SER A 26 -21.18 -6.25 -2.36
C SER A 26 -21.67 -7.32 -1.38
N ALA A 27 -22.66 -6.97 -0.55
CA ALA A 27 -23.23 -7.88 0.45
C ALA A 27 -23.76 -9.20 -0.17
N GLY A 28 -24.26 -9.16 -1.40
CA GLY A 28 -24.71 -10.35 -2.14
C GLY A 28 -23.64 -11.02 -3.01
N GLY A 29 -22.42 -10.48 -3.07
CA GLY A 29 -21.30 -11.11 -3.76
C GLY A 29 -21.21 -10.84 -5.26
N GLU A 30 -22.05 -9.97 -5.82
CA GLU A 30 -22.20 -9.77 -7.26
C GLU A 30 -21.25 -8.72 -7.85
N ARG A 31 -20.69 -7.83 -7.03
CA ARG A 31 -19.83 -6.74 -7.49
C ARG A 31 -18.66 -6.48 -6.58
N THR A 32 -17.51 -6.11 -7.16
CA THR A 32 -16.35 -5.63 -6.42
C THR A 32 -16.18 -4.13 -6.57
N ALA A 33 -15.65 -3.51 -5.53
CA ALA A 33 -15.49 -2.07 -5.43
C ALA A 33 -14.29 -1.74 -4.54
N PHE A 34 -14.12 -0.46 -4.23
CA PHE A 34 -13.01 0.03 -3.46
C PHE A 34 -13.44 1.17 -2.52
N THR A 35 -12.73 1.34 -1.41
CA THR A 35 -12.74 2.59 -0.65
C THR A 35 -11.35 3.24 -0.67
N GLY A 36 -11.30 4.55 -0.48
CA GLY A 36 -10.04 5.27 -0.39
C GLY A 36 -9.36 5.04 0.95
N VAL A 37 -8.07 5.39 1.06
CA VAL A 37 -7.40 5.48 2.37
C VAL A 37 -7.59 6.86 3.00
N GLY A 38 -7.47 6.95 4.33
CA GLY A 38 -7.67 8.19 5.07
C GLY A 38 -9.09 8.76 4.92
N ALA A 39 -9.20 9.99 4.43
CA ALA A 39 -10.49 10.71 4.30
C ALA A 39 -11.50 10.01 3.36
N GLY A 40 -11.03 9.18 2.42
CA GLY A 40 -11.87 8.46 1.47
C GLY A 40 -12.43 7.13 1.98
N ARG A 41 -12.14 6.72 3.22
CA ARG A 41 -12.51 5.39 3.76
C ARG A 41 -14.02 5.16 3.85
N LYS A 42 -14.82 6.23 3.95
CA LYS A 42 -16.28 6.13 4.15
C LYS A 42 -17.07 6.00 2.85
N HIS A 43 -16.45 6.20 1.69
CA HIS A 43 -17.15 6.18 0.40
C HIS A 43 -16.64 5.03 -0.46
N VAL A 44 -17.57 4.15 -0.82
CA VAL A 44 -17.33 3.04 -1.75
C VAL A 44 -17.54 3.56 -3.16
N TYR A 45 -16.57 3.29 -4.03
CA TYR A 45 -16.60 3.64 -5.45
C TYR A 45 -16.28 2.43 -6.31
N LEU A 46 -16.81 2.42 -7.53
CA LEU A 46 -16.61 1.33 -8.49
C LEU A 46 -15.27 1.47 -9.24
N ALA A 47 -14.89 0.41 -9.96
CA ALA A 47 -13.68 0.41 -10.78
C ALA A 47 -13.67 1.52 -11.83
N SER A 48 -14.83 1.84 -12.40
CA SER A 48 -15.03 3.05 -13.21
C SER A 48 -16.05 3.93 -12.50
N ASP A 49 -15.66 5.15 -12.12
CA ASP A 49 -16.51 6.01 -11.30
C ASP A 49 -16.16 7.50 -11.43
N THR A 50 -17.10 8.34 -11.01
CA THR A 50 -16.96 9.80 -10.95
C THR A 50 -16.89 10.26 -9.51
N ALA A 51 -15.90 11.09 -9.20
CA ALA A 51 -15.69 11.58 -7.86
C ALA A 51 -16.81 12.53 -7.43
N ILE A 52 -17.27 12.36 -6.20
CA ILE A 52 -18.22 13.25 -5.55
C ILE A 52 -17.55 14.10 -4.47
N CYS A 53 -18.23 15.17 -4.04
CA CYS A 53 -17.82 15.89 -2.85
C CYS A 53 -18.27 15.14 -1.59
N ILE A 54 -17.32 14.71 -0.76
CA ILE A 54 -17.63 14.00 0.50
C ILE A 54 -18.40 14.88 1.49
N ASN A 55 -18.25 16.22 1.38
CA ASN A 55 -18.98 17.18 2.20
C ASN A 55 -20.36 17.53 1.62
N ASP A 56 -20.80 16.85 0.55
CA ASP A 56 -22.04 17.12 -0.18
C ASP A 56 -22.20 18.59 -0.64
N ALA A 57 -21.07 19.27 -0.86
CA ALA A 57 -21.07 20.64 -1.30
C ALA A 57 -21.32 20.72 -2.82
N ARG A 58 -22.15 21.68 -3.23
CA ARG A 58 -22.46 21.94 -4.63
C ARG A 58 -21.33 22.71 -5.32
N HIS A 59 -20.27 22.00 -5.71
CA HIS A 59 -19.18 22.55 -6.50
C HIS A 59 -18.64 21.55 -7.52
N ALA A 60 -17.95 22.06 -8.53
CA ALA A 60 -17.11 21.29 -9.44
C ALA A 60 -16.12 20.40 -8.67
N VAL A 61 -15.99 19.13 -9.08
CA VAL A 61 -15.01 18.19 -8.53
C VAL A 61 -13.93 17.93 -9.60
N PRO A 62 -12.64 17.99 -9.26
CA PRO A 62 -12.06 18.46 -8.00
C PRO A 62 -12.15 20.00 -7.83
N ASN A 63 -12.30 20.46 -6.59
CA ASN A 63 -12.35 21.88 -6.24
C ASN A 63 -11.03 22.36 -5.63
N ALA A 64 -10.75 23.66 -5.71
CA ALA A 64 -9.52 24.24 -5.20
C ALA A 64 -9.40 24.27 -3.68
N VAL A 65 -10.52 24.49 -2.99
CA VAL A 65 -10.59 24.63 -1.53
C VAL A 65 -11.21 23.42 -0.84
N CYS A 66 -11.57 22.38 -1.61
CA CYS A 66 -12.09 21.13 -1.08
C CYS A 66 -11.15 19.97 -1.42
N LYS A 67 -11.00 19.02 -0.49
CA LYS A 67 -10.24 17.77 -0.70
C LYS A 67 -11.06 16.69 -1.43
N CYS A 68 -12.05 17.09 -2.24
CA CYS A 68 -12.82 16.18 -3.09
C CYS A 68 -12.00 15.73 -4.31
N GLY A 69 -12.55 14.79 -5.08
CA GLY A 69 -11.83 14.17 -6.19
C GLY A 69 -11.11 12.89 -5.74
N PHE A 70 -10.94 11.97 -6.68
CA PHE A 70 -10.01 10.88 -6.50
C PHE A 70 -8.59 11.43 -6.52
N TYR A 71 -7.69 10.85 -5.71
CA TYR A 71 -6.27 11.19 -5.72
C TYR A 71 -5.45 10.00 -6.17
N CYS A 72 -4.48 10.24 -7.05
CA CYS A 72 -3.46 9.27 -7.42
C CYS A 72 -2.08 9.93 -7.45
N LEU A 73 -1.05 9.13 -7.22
CA LEU A 73 0.34 9.50 -7.36
C LEU A 73 0.79 9.35 -8.81
N HIS A 74 1.84 10.07 -9.17
CA HIS A 74 2.41 10.01 -10.52
C HIS A 74 3.15 8.70 -10.79
N THR A 75 3.70 8.06 -9.76
CA THR A 75 4.59 6.89 -9.91
C THR A 75 4.10 5.68 -9.13
N LEU A 76 4.39 4.51 -9.69
CA LEU A 76 4.10 3.22 -9.06
C LEU A 76 4.86 3.04 -7.75
N ASN A 77 6.12 3.46 -7.69
CA ASN A 77 6.95 3.31 -6.48
C ASN A 77 6.41 4.14 -5.32
N ALA A 78 5.99 5.39 -5.57
CA ALA A 78 5.38 6.20 -4.50
C ALA A 78 4.10 5.55 -3.95
N ALA A 79 3.30 4.89 -4.79
CA ALA A 79 2.13 4.14 -4.34
C ALA A 79 2.51 2.89 -3.53
N ARG A 80 3.60 2.21 -3.89
CA ARG A 80 4.14 1.09 -3.11
C ARG A 80 4.63 1.53 -1.73
N ASP A 81 5.29 2.67 -1.63
CA ASP A 81 5.78 3.19 -0.35
C ASP A 81 4.63 3.36 0.65
N LEU A 82 3.43 3.75 0.19
CA LEU A 82 2.26 3.83 1.05
C LEU A 82 1.83 2.48 1.63
N THR A 83 2.10 1.35 0.95
CA THR A 83 1.77 -0.01 1.43
C THR A 83 2.71 -0.49 2.53
N CYS A 84 3.83 0.21 2.76
CA CYS A 84 4.75 -0.09 3.86
C CYS A 84 4.16 0.30 5.22
N ALA A 85 3.28 1.31 5.25
CA ALA A 85 2.60 1.76 6.44
C ALA A 85 1.69 0.63 7.00
N PRO A 86 1.80 0.26 8.29
CA PRO A 86 1.03 -0.84 8.88
C PRO A 86 -0.48 -0.75 8.62
N GLU A 87 -1.04 0.45 8.70
CA GLU A 87 -2.45 0.75 8.48
C GLU A 87 -2.92 0.55 7.03
N ASN A 88 -1.99 0.39 6.08
CA ASN A 88 -2.26 0.20 4.66
C ASN A 88 -1.88 -1.21 4.19
N ARG A 89 -1.43 -2.12 5.07
CA ARG A 89 -1.00 -3.48 4.67
C ARG A 89 -2.09 -4.30 3.98
N GLY A 90 -3.36 -4.10 4.36
CA GLY A 90 -4.52 -4.76 3.76
C GLY A 90 -5.01 -4.12 2.45
N THR A 91 -4.36 -3.05 1.99
CA THR A 91 -4.78 -2.34 0.77
C THR A 91 -4.22 -3.00 -0.49
N VAL A 92 -4.88 -2.74 -1.62
CA VAL A 92 -4.39 -3.08 -2.96
C VAL A 92 -3.83 -1.85 -3.63
N LEU A 93 -2.82 -2.04 -4.47
CA LEU A 93 -2.30 -1.01 -5.35
C LEU A 93 -3.09 -1.01 -6.66
N LEU A 94 -3.50 0.17 -7.12
CA LEU A 94 -4.28 0.36 -8.34
C LEU A 94 -3.47 1.16 -9.36
N GLU A 95 -3.43 0.69 -10.61
CA GLU A 95 -3.16 1.53 -11.78
C GLU A 95 -4.50 2.03 -12.31
N VAL A 96 -4.63 3.34 -12.44
CA VAL A 96 -5.84 4.01 -12.91
C VAL A 96 -5.55 4.79 -14.19
N ALA A 97 -6.53 4.81 -15.08
CA ALA A 97 -6.64 5.79 -16.15
C ALA A 97 -7.57 6.90 -15.64
N VAL A 98 -7.11 8.16 -15.66
CA VAL A 98 -7.81 9.29 -15.08
C VAL A 98 -8.16 10.32 -16.15
N SER A 99 -9.37 10.88 -16.09
CA SER A 99 -9.87 11.80 -17.12
C SER A 99 -10.79 12.86 -16.54
N GLY A 100 -11.25 13.78 -17.40
CA GLY A 100 -12.08 14.92 -17.01
C GLY A 100 -11.27 16.04 -16.39
N ARG A 101 -11.88 16.78 -15.45
CA ARG A 101 -11.20 17.85 -14.73
C ARG A 101 -10.18 17.27 -13.77
N TYR A 102 -9.03 17.92 -13.67
CA TYR A 102 -8.02 17.55 -12.70
C TYR A 102 -7.24 18.75 -12.15
N ARG A 103 -6.50 18.50 -11.08
CA ARG A 103 -5.55 19.44 -10.46
C ARG A 103 -4.27 18.70 -10.15
N ARG A 104 -3.13 19.29 -10.52
CA ARG A 104 -1.81 18.75 -10.22
C ARG A 104 -1.33 19.17 -8.84
N TYR A 105 -0.68 18.23 -8.19
CA TYR A 105 0.09 18.41 -6.96
C TYR A 105 1.49 17.86 -7.21
N GLU A 106 2.43 18.23 -6.35
CA GLU A 106 3.82 17.79 -6.45
C GLU A 106 3.93 16.27 -6.61
N GLN A 107 3.21 15.51 -5.77
CA GLN A 107 3.30 14.05 -5.76
C GLN A 107 2.23 13.35 -6.61
N GLY A 108 1.22 14.07 -7.12
CA GLY A 108 0.08 13.41 -7.75
C GLY A 108 -0.95 14.31 -8.41
N LEU A 109 -2.12 13.74 -8.66
CA LEU A 109 -3.25 14.35 -9.36
C LEU A 109 -4.50 14.14 -8.52
N ARG A 110 -5.33 15.20 -8.40
CA ARG A 110 -6.76 15.04 -8.06
C ARG A 110 -7.58 15.13 -9.32
N PHE A 111 -8.55 14.25 -9.50
CA PHE A 111 -9.28 14.16 -10.76
C PHE A 111 -10.73 13.74 -10.58
N GLU A 112 -11.52 13.96 -11.64
CA GLU A 112 -12.96 13.75 -11.67
C GLU A 112 -13.34 12.30 -11.98
N HIS A 113 -12.78 11.70 -13.03
CA HIS A 113 -13.14 10.34 -13.45
C HIS A 113 -11.94 9.40 -13.33
N GLN A 114 -12.19 8.18 -12.85
CA GLN A 114 -11.24 7.06 -12.94
C GLN A 114 -11.82 5.90 -13.72
N ARG A 115 -10.90 5.13 -14.29
CA ARG A 115 -11.06 3.72 -14.62
C ARG A 115 -9.86 2.94 -14.09
N VAL A 116 -10.09 1.97 -13.21
CA VAL A 116 -9.07 1.02 -12.78
C VAL A 116 -8.68 0.14 -13.98
N ARG A 117 -7.37 -0.09 -14.15
CA ARG A 117 -6.82 -0.99 -15.18
C ARG A 117 -6.16 -2.21 -14.57
N LYS A 118 -5.40 -2.00 -13.50
CA LYS A 118 -4.71 -3.08 -12.79
C LYS A 118 -4.92 -2.96 -11.30
N VAL A 119 -5.04 -4.11 -10.66
CA VAL A 119 -5.15 -4.28 -9.22
C VAL A 119 -3.99 -5.18 -8.82
N TRP A 120 -3.15 -4.72 -7.90
CA TRP A 120 -2.11 -5.54 -7.33
C TRP A 120 -2.34 -5.77 -5.85
N THR A 121 -2.37 -7.04 -5.46
CA THR A 121 -2.26 -7.42 -4.05
C THR A 121 -0.81 -7.42 -3.63
N GLY A 122 -0.56 -7.13 -2.35
CA GLY A 122 0.77 -7.20 -1.78
C GLY A 122 1.08 -8.59 -1.22
N ARG A 123 1.59 -8.59 0.01
CA ARG A 123 1.88 -9.79 0.78
C ARG A 123 0.78 -10.06 1.79
N CYS A 124 0.54 -11.33 2.07
CA CYS A 124 -0.21 -11.78 3.23
C CYS A 124 0.55 -11.41 4.51
N GLU A 125 -0.13 -11.37 5.66
CA GLU A 125 0.49 -11.11 6.97
C GLU A 125 1.63 -12.07 7.29
N CYS A 126 1.53 -13.32 6.85
CA CYS A 126 2.61 -14.33 6.99
C CYS A 126 3.83 -14.09 6.06
N GLY A 127 3.83 -13.04 5.25
CA GLY A 127 4.91 -12.68 4.33
C GLY A 127 4.83 -13.30 2.93
N ARG A 128 3.98 -14.31 2.71
CA ARG A 128 3.76 -14.93 1.39
C ARG A 128 2.97 -14.03 0.44
N ALA A 129 3.06 -14.30 -0.86
CA ALA A 129 2.23 -13.66 -1.89
C ALA A 129 0.73 -13.77 -1.56
N ALA A 130 0.00 -12.65 -1.61
CA ALA A 130 -1.45 -12.63 -1.38
C ALA A 130 -2.23 -12.95 -2.66
N GLU A 131 -2.49 -14.23 -2.90
CA GLU A 131 -3.06 -14.76 -4.15
C GLU A 131 -4.58 -14.83 -4.17
N VAL A 132 -5.25 -14.57 -3.05
CA VAL A 132 -6.72 -14.58 -2.92
C VAL A 132 -7.18 -13.47 -1.99
N PHE A 133 -8.47 -13.15 -2.02
CA PHE A 133 -9.13 -12.36 -1.01
C PHE A 133 -9.95 -13.24 -0.07
N THR A 134 -10.04 -12.84 1.20
CA THR A 134 -10.98 -13.38 2.19
C THR A 134 -11.84 -12.24 2.76
N ASP A 135 -13.03 -12.54 3.27
CA ASP A 135 -13.81 -11.56 4.06
C ASP A 135 -12.98 -11.17 5.29
N SER A 136 -12.80 -9.87 5.54
CA SER A 136 -12.06 -9.37 6.69
C SER A 136 -12.91 -9.35 7.97
N GLY A 137 -14.24 -9.46 7.84
CA GLY A 137 -15.20 -9.24 8.93
C GLY A 137 -15.59 -7.77 9.12
N ASP A 138 -14.93 -6.85 8.43
CA ASP A 138 -15.24 -5.41 8.44
C ASP A 138 -16.05 -5.02 7.21
N GLY A 139 -16.58 -3.79 7.22
CA GLY A 139 -17.24 -3.24 6.06
C GLY A 139 -17.99 -1.95 6.32
N VAL A 140 -18.84 -1.59 5.37
CA VAL A 140 -19.83 -0.52 5.48
C VAL A 140 -21.18 -1.06 4.97
N MET A 141 -22.28 -0.34 5.19
CA MET A 141 -23.59 -0.84 4.75
C MET A 141 -23.59 -1.23 3.26
N GLY A 142 -23.98 -2.47 2.99
CA GLY A 142 -24.03 -3.05 1.64
C GLY A 142 -22.70 -3.57 1.08
N TRP A 143 -21.59 -3.41 1.80
CA TRP A 143 -20.24 -3.76 1.32
C TRP A 143 -19.38 -4.41 2.39
N ARG A 144 -18.76 -5.54 2.06
CA ARG A 144 -17.79 -6.25 2.90
C ARG A 144 -16.39 -5.90 2.47
N GLN A 145 -15.53 -5.63 3.44
CA GLN A 145 -14.11 -5.41 3.20
C GLN A 145 -13.40 -6.74 2.96
N LEU A 146 -12.47 -6.74 2.02
CA LEU A 146 -11.67 -7.89 1.67
C LEU A 146 -10.24 -7.74 2.20
N SER A 147 -9.66 -8.83 2.69
CA SER A 147 -8.26 -8.92 3.09
C SER A 147 -7.47 -9.75 2.08
N PRO A 148 -6.37 -9.23 1.49
CA PRO A 148 -5.46 -10.02 0.68
C PRO A 148 -4.79 -11.13 1.53
N CYS A 149 -4.84 -12.38 1.07
CA CYS A 149 -4.35 -13.54 1.79
C CYS A 149 -3.62 -14.52 0.87
N CYS A 150 -2.64 -15.25 1.40
CA CYS A 150 -1.99 -16.34 0.65
C CYS A 150 -2.84 -17.61 0.71
N ALA A 151 -2.69 -18.51 -0.27
CA ALA A 151 -3.44 -19.76 -0.34
C ALA A 151 -3.37 -20.59 0.94
N SER A 152 -2.19 -20.66 1.58
CA SER A 152 -2.00 -21.43 2.82
C SER A 152 -2.74 -20.82 4.02
N CYS A 153 -2.73 -19.50 4.19
CA CYS A 153 -3.44 -18.84 5.29
C CYS A 153 -4.95 -18.77 5.07
N ALA A 154 -5.38 -18.90 3.81
CA ALA A 154 -6.77 -18.98 3.42
C ALA A 154 -7.31 -20.42 3.42
N ALA A 155 -6.48 -21.43 3.67
CA ALA A 155 -6.90 -22.83 3.66
C ALA A 155 -8.07 -23.06 4.63
N GLY A 156 -9.13 -23.69 4.13
CA GLY A 156 -10.36 -23.95 4.88
C GLY A 156 -11.32 -22.75 5.00
N LYS A 157 -11.03 -21.60 4.38
CA LYS A 157 -11.91 -20.42 4.35
C LYS A 157 -12.53 -20.24 2.96
N PRO A 158 -13.72 -19.63 2.85
CA PRO A 158 -14.20 -19.09 1.58
C PRO A 158 -13.23 -18.04 1.04
N VAL A 159 -12.91 -18.15 -0.25
CA VAL A 159 -11.96 -17.26 -0.93
C VAL A 159 -12.57 -16.67 -2.19
N LEU A 160 -12.14 -15.46 -2.52
CA LEU A 160 -12.38 -14.82 -3.79
C LEU A 160 -11.05 -14.75 -4.56
N PRO A 161 -10.86 -15.55 -5.63
CA PRO A 161 -9.66 -15.50 -6.46
C PRO A 161 -9.49 -14.14 -7.15
N LEU A 162 -8.24 -13.71 -7.37
CA LEU A 162 -7.96 -12.43 -8.04
C LEU A 162 -8.62 -12.30 -9.42
N PRO A 163 -8.59 -13.31 -10.33
CA PRO A 163 -9.27 -13.20 -11.62
C PRO A 163 -10.77 -12.97 -11.46
N THR A 164 -11.41 -13.65 -10.51
CA THR A 164 -12.84 -13.47 -10.22
C THR A 164 -13.12 -12.09 -9.65
N PHE A 165 -12.26 -11.60 -8.74
CA PHE A 165 -12.36 -10.23 -8.23
C PHE A 165 -12.35 -9.20 -9.37
N ALA A 166 -11.44 -9.37 -10.34
CA ALA A 166 -11.34 -8.50 -11.51
C ALA A 166 -12.59 -8.57 -12.40
N GLN A 167 -13.13 -9.77 -12.65
CA GLN A 167 -14.36 -9.95 -13.42
C GLN A 167 -15.56 -9.25 -12.75
N LEU A 168 -15.70 -9.39 -11.44
CA LEU A 168 -16.79 -8.77 -10.67
C LEU A 168 -16.70 -7.24 -10.58
N THR A 169 -15.63 -6.62 -11.08
CA THR A 169 -15.60 -5.15 -11.23
C THR A 169 -16.58 -4.67 -12.32
N GLY A 170 -17.01 -5.57 -13.21
CA GLY A 170 -17.86 -5.26 -14.36
C GLY A 170 -17.16 -4.37 -15.39
N GLN A 171 -15.83 -4.29 -15.38
CA GLN A 171 -15.04 -3.50 -16.31
C GLN A 171 -14.12 -4.39 -17.14
N ASP A 172 -14.23 -4.26 -18.47
CA ASP A 172 -13.40 -5.04 -19.39
C ASP A 172 -11.91 -4.71 -19.25
N GLY A 173 -11.08 -5.74 -19.28
CA GLY A 173 -9.62 -5.59 -19.26
C GLY A 173 -9.02 -5.20 -17.91
N VAL A 174 -9.80 -5.20 -16.82
CA VAL A 174 -9.20 -5.12 -15.48
C VAL A 174 -8.44 -6.39 -15.17
N VAL A 175 -7.19 -6.26 -14.75
CA VAL A 175 -6.33 -7.38 -14.36
C VAL A 175 -6.00 -7.29 -12.88
N ALA A 176 -6.24 -8.36 -12.13
CA ALA A 176 -5.81 -8.48 -10.74
C ALA A 176 -4.68 -9.51 -10.62
N ALA A 177 -3.58 -9.14 -9.96
CA ALA A 177 -2.39 -9.97 -9.83
C ALA A 177 -1.65 -9.70 -8.50
N VAL A 178 -0.70 -10.55 -8.15
CA VAL A 178 0.20 -10.28 -7.01
C VAL A 178 1.34 -9.37 -7.45
N ASP A 179 1.62 -8.32 -6.66
CA ASP A 179 2.86 -7.57 -6.78
C ASP A 179 4.02 -8.35 -6.19
N ARG A 180 4.76 -9.05 -7.05
CA ARG A 180 5.96 -9.79 -6.65
C ARG A 180 7.21 -8.92 -6.57
N GLN A 181 7.17 -7.67 -7.05
CA GLN A 181 8.35 -6.82 -7.09
C GLN A 181 8.95 -6.53 -5.70
N PRO A 182 8.16 -6.26 -4.64
CA PRO A 182 8.69 -6.11 -3.29
C PRO A 182 9.33 -7.38 -2.73
N LEU A 183 8.91 -8.55 -3.23
CA LEU A 183 9.37 -9.86 -2.76
C LEU A 183 10.54 -10.42 -3.58
N ARG A 184 11.02 -9.71 -4.61
CA ARG A 184 12.01 -10.25 -5.58
C ARG A 184 13.34 -10.70 -4.96
N HIS A 185 13.71 -10.18 -3.79
CA HIS A 185 14.92 -10.53 -3.06
C HIS A 185 14.68 -11.53 -1.92
N PHE A 186 13.42 -11.90 -1.67
CA PHE A 186 13.05 -12.87 -0.65
C PHE A 186 13.07 -14.26 -1.27
N CYS A 187 13.87 -15.16 -0.71
CA CYS A 187 13.90 -16.57 -1.10
C CYS A 187 12.99 -17.40 -0.20
N SER A 188 12.34 -18.42 -0.76
CA SER A 188 11.67 -19.44 0.03
C SER A 188 12.71 -20.35 0.69
N GLN A 189 12.49 -20.78 1.94
CA GLN A 189 13.37 -21.71 2.64
C GLN A 189 13.63 -23.01 1.86
N SER A 190 12.70 -23.43 1.00
CA SER A 190 12.88 -24.58 0.09
C SER A 190 14.03 -24.40 -0.92
N GLY A 191 14.61 -23.21 -1.06
CA GLY A 191 15.80 -22.92 -1.84
C GLY A 191 17.07 -22.73 -1.00
N LEU A 192 16.97 -22.85 0.33
CA LEU A 192 18.10 -22.83 1.27
C LEU A 192 18.57 -24.24 1.63
N PHE A 193 18.21 -25.26 0.87
CA PHE A 193 18.98 -26.50 0.86
C PHE A 193 20.36 -26.15 0.29
N PHE A 194 21.25 -25.69 1.17
CA PHE A 194 22.67 -25.73 0.95
C PHE A 194 22.97 -27.17 0.55
N THR A 195 23.31 -27.38 -0.72
CA THR A 195 24.01 -28.59 -1.11
C THR A 195 25.30 -28.56 -0.32
N ASP A 196 25.33 -29.35 0.74
CA ASP A 196 26.53 -29.68 1.49
C ASP A 196 27.46 -30.42 0.53
N ASP A 197 28.27 -29.66 -0.20
CA ASP A 197 29.50 -30.16 -0.81
C ASP A 197 30.54 -29.03 -0.82
N ARG A 198 31.18 -28.90 0.35
CA ARG A 198 32.60 -28.57 0.58
C ARG A 198 33.19 -27.37 -0.17
N VAL A 199 33.64 -26.37 0.59
CA VAL A 199 35.07 -26.05 0.75
C VAL A 199 35.26 -25.23 2.04
N VAL A 200 36.27 -25.66 2.78
CA VAL A 200 36.79 -25.16 4.05
C VAL A 200 37.21 -23.68 3.93
N ALA A 201 36.69 -22.81 4.78
CA ALA A 201 37.32 -21.53 5.11
C ALA A 201 37.21 -21.32 6.62
N GLU A 202 38.36 -21.10 7.22
CA GLU A 202 38.67 -21.15 8.63
C GLU A 202 37.83 -20.19 9.50
N GLY A 203 37.41 -20.70 10.65
CA GLY A 203 37.35 -19.92 11.88
C GLY A 203 36.34 -18.77 11.93
N ASN A 204 35.05 -19.08 12.05
CA ASN A 204 34.15 -18.19 12.78
C ASN A 204 33.17 -19.01 13.61
N LEU A 205 33.30 -18.89 14.94
CA LEU A 205 32.38 -19.47 15.91
C LEU A 205 30.96 -18.95 15.66
N PRO A 206 29.91 -19.73 15.96
CA PRO A 206 28.53 -19.32 15.75
C PRO A 206 28.09 -18.31 16.82
N GLY A 207 27.41 -17.25 16.38
CA GLY A 207 26.49 -16.49 17.24
C GLY A 207 26.96 -15.13 17.77
N ARG A 208 27.62 -14.30 16.96
CA ARG A 208 27.73 -12.87 17.23
C ARG A 208 26.60 -12.12 16.54
N ASP A 209 25.63 -11.66 17.30
CA ASP A 209 24.58 -10.76 16.80
C ASP A 209 25.21 -9.37 16.57
N PRO A 210 25.32 -8.90 15.31
CA PRO A 210 25.95 -7.61 15.02
C PRO A 210 25.21 -6.43 15.65
N LEU A 211 23.92 -6.59 15.99
CA LEU A 211 23.18 -5.58 16.74
C LEU A 211 23.67 -5.52 18.20
N LEU A 212 23.87 -6.67 18.83
CA LEU A 212 24.38 -6.77 20.19
C LEU A 212 25.82 -6.22 20.30
N ASP A 213 26.67 -6.48 19.30
CA ASP A 213 28.02 -5.91 19.24
C ASP A 213 27.98 -4.38 19.09
N ALA A 214 27.06 -3.84 18.28
CA ALA A 214 26.89 -2.40 18.12
C ALA A 214 26.37 -1.74 19.41
N GLU A 215 25.40 -2.35 20.10
CA GLU A 215 24.89 -1.85 21.37
C GLU A 215 25.98 -1.88 22.46
N LEU A 216 26.77 -2.96 22.53
CA LEU A 216 27.89 -3.08 23.45
C LEU A 216 28.96 -2.01 23.20
N ALA A 217 29.24 -1.68 21.93
CA ALA A 217 30.17 -0.61 21.58
C ALA A 217 29.69 0.77 22.08
N VAL A 218 28.39 1.06 21.99
CA VAL A 218 27.81 2.32 22.49
C VAL A 218 27.86 2.38 24.02
N VAL A 219 27.59 1.26 24.70
CA VAL A 219 27.70 1.18 26.17
C VAL A 219 29.13 1.42 26.62
N ASN A 220 30.11 0.78 25.98
CA ASN A 220 31.52 0.97 26.29
C ASN A 220 31.97 2.41 26.07
N ALA A 221 31.58 3.04 24.96
CA ALA A 221 31.90 4.44 24.70
C ALA A 221 31.35 5.40 25.76
N ARG A 222 30.16 5.11 26.32
CA ARG A 222 29.57 5.92 27.42
C ARG A 222 30.28 5.68 28.74
N LEU A 223 30.71 4.45 29.02
CA LEU A 223 31.51 4.15 30.20
C LEU A 223 32.86 4.87 30.15
N ASP A 224 33.52 4.88 29.00
CA ASP A 224 34.79 5.59 28.81
C ASP A 224 34.65 7.11 29.00
N GLU A 225 33.52 7.69 28.56
CA GLU A 225 33.23 9.11 28.80
C GLU A 225 33.02 9.41 30.28
N LEU A 226 32.25 8.57 30.98
CA LEU A 226 32.01 8.72 32.42
C LEU A 226 33.30 8.59 33.22
N GLN A 227 34.15 7.61 32.89
CA GLN A 227 35.47 7.45 33.49
C GLN A 227 36.32 8.70 33.30
N ARG A 228 36.32 9.27 32.08
CA ARG A 228 37.08 10.50 31.79
C ARG A 228 36.56 11.70 32.57
N GLN A 229 35.25 11.81 32.76
CA GLN A 229 34.64 12.87 33.56
C GLN A 229 34.99 12.73 35.05
N LEU A 230 34.95 11.50 35.58
CA LEU A 230 35.34 11.21 36.96
C LEU A 230 36.83 11.51 37.20
N SER A 231 37.72 11.10 36.30
CA SER A 231 39.15 11.42 36.41
C SER A 231 39.39 12.94 36.45
N ARG A 232 38.73 13.72 35.59
CA ARG A 232 38.85 15.19 35.62
C ARG A 232 38.37 15.82 36.94
N LEU A 233 37.37 15.23 37.60
CA LEU A 233 36.88 15.72 38.89
C LEU A 233 37.79 15.32 40.04
N LEU A 234 38.47 14.17 39.94
CA LEU A 234 39.41 13.66 40.94
C LEU A 234 40.82 14.28 40.80
N ASP A 235 41.20 14.73 39.61
CA ASP A 235 42.49 15.39 39.34
C ASP A 235 42.48 16.91 39.64
N CYS A 236 41.41 17.44 40.26
CA CYS A 236 41.26 18.86 40.65
C CYS A 236 41.41 19.13 42.16
N GLU A 237 41.98 18.19 42.93
CA GLU A 237 42.45 18.42 44.32
C GLU A 237 43.95 18.76 44.40
#